data_AF-A0AAV2FTH1-F1
#
_entry.id   AF-A0AAV2FTH1-F1
#
_cell.length_a   1.000
_cell.length_b   1.000
_cell.length_c   1.000
_cell.angle_alpha   90.00
_cell.angle_beta   90.00
_cell.angle_gamma   90.00
#
_symmetry.space_group_name_H-M   'P 1'
#
loop_
_entity.id
_entity.type
_entity.pdbx_description
1 polymer ?
#
loop_
_entity_poly.entity_id
_entity_poly.type
_entity_poly.pdbx_seq_one_letter_code
_entity_poly.pdbx_strand_id
1 'polypeptide(L)'
;MFILWQRLKALRHLLYDWSRAGTTNSARNIRILYTEIEALKAGNVVDWEHIGEFENELSRQWESEEEFWKHKSSVRWLKKGDQNSSYFHTLT
;
A
#
# COMPACT_ATOMS: atom_id res chain seq x y z
N MET A 1 7.06 23.12 28.87
CA MET A 1 6.79 21.93 28.03
C MET A 1 6.12 22.27 26.67
N PHE A 2 6.46 23.37 25.99
CA PHE A 2 5.78 23.79 24.74
C PHE A 2 6.63 23.66 23.46
N ILE A 3 7.93 23.88 23.55
CA ILE A 3 8.84 23.92 22.40
C ILE A 3 8.96 22.55 21.72
N LEU A 4 9.03 21.48 22.50
CA LEU A 4 9.19 20.11 22.00
C LEU A 4 7.93 19.64 21.25
N TRP A 5 6.76 20.00 21.75
CA TRP A 5 5.48 19.72 21.09
C TRP A 5 5.33 20.47 19.76
N GLN A 6 5.73 21.74 19.71
CA GLN A 6 5.74 22.52 18.47
C GLN A 6 6.67 21.91 17.41
N ARG A 7 7.87 21.47 17.82
CA ARG A 7 8.81 20.79 16.91
C ARG A 7 8.26 19.47 16.39
N LEU A 8 7.67 18.65 17.26
CA LEU A 8 7.00 17.40 16.84
C LEU A 8 5.84 17.65 15.87
N LYS A 9 5.04 18.70 16.11
CA LYS A 9 3.94 19.07 15.22
C LYS A 9 4.44 19.51 13.85
N ALA A 10 5.52 20.29 13.77
CA ALA A 10 6.13 20.72 12.52
C ALA A 10 6.72 19.51 11.74
N LEU A 11 7.45 18.64 12.42
CA LEU A 11 7.96 17.39 11.85
C LEU A 11 6.85 16.50 11.29
N ARG A 12 5.72 16.39 12.01
CA ARG A 12 4.57 15.61 11.53
C ARG A 12 3.98 16.16 10.23
N HIS A 13 3.91 17.48 10.07
CA HIS A 13 3.44 18.10 8.83
C HIS A 13 4.42 17.85 7.69
N LEU A 14 5.73 18.03 7.93
CA LEU A 14 6.76 17.75 6.93
C LEU A 14 6.74 16.29 6.46
N LEU A 15 6.58 15.34 7.39
CA LEU A 15 6.46 13.92 7.07
C LEU A 15 5.17 13.61 6.30
N TYR A 16 4.06 14.28 6.65
CA TYR A 16 2.80 14.14 5.93
C TYR A 16 2.91 14.67 4.48
N ASP A 17 3.51 15.83 4.30
CA ASP A 17 3.71 16.44 2.97
C ASP A 17 4.66 15.59 2.11
N TRP A 18 5.74 15.08 2.71
CA TRP A 18 6.66 14.14 2.06
C TRP A 18 5.96 12.83 1.67
N SER A 19 5.16 12.26 2.58
CA SER A 19 4.37 11.06 2.31
C SER A 19 3.39 11.28 1.16
N ARG A 20 2.72 12.44 1.10
CA ARG A 20 1.77 12.77 0.03
C ARG A 20 2.45 12.90 -1.33
N ALA A 21 3.70 13.38 -1.36
CA ALA A 21 4.50 13.45 -2.58
C ALA A 21 4.97 12.07 -3.07
N GLY A 22 5.16 11.09 -2.17
CA GLY A 22 5.61 9.73 -2.52
C GLY A 22 4.48 8.71 -2.78
N THR A 23 3.29 8.90 -2.21
CA THR A 23 2.19 7.91 -2.21
C THR A 23 1.25 7.97 -3.42
N THR A 24 1.58 8.75 -4.45
CA THR A 24 0.58 9.18 -5.43
C THR A 24 0.33 8.22 -6.60
N ASN A 25 0.93 7.02 -6.66
CA ASN A 25 0.92 6.30 -7.94
C ASN A 25 0.74 4.79 -7.94
N SER A 26 0.66 4.08 -6.82
CA SER A 26 0.47 2.62 -6.84
C SER A 26 -0.82 2.22 -7.57
N ALA A 27 -1.97 2.82 -7.24
CA ALA A 27 -3.24 2.59 -7.96
C ALA A 27 -3.19 3.00 -9.45
N ARG A 28 -2.41 4.03 -9.83
CA ARG A 28 -2.23 4.43 -11.23
C ARG A 28 -1.33 3.45 -11.97
N ASN A 29 -0.25 3.01 -11.33
CA ASN A 29 0.70 2.04 -11.85
C ASN A 29 0.01 0.69 -12.06
N ILE A 30 -0.84 0.24 -11.13
CA ILE A 30 -1.65 -0.96 -11.28
C ILE A 30 -2.52 -0.86 -12.54
N ARG A 31 -3.19 0.28 -12.77
CA ARG A 31 -4.00 0.49 -13.98
C ARG A 31 -3.16 0.44 -15.26
N ILE A 32 -2.01 1.10 -15.27
CA ILE A 32 -1.09 1.10 -16.42
C ILE A 32 -0.58 -0.31 -16.70
N LEU A 33 -0.13 -1.03 -15.68
CA LEU A 33 0.33 -2.41 -15.77
C LEU A 33 -0.76 -3.34 -16.32
N TYR A 34 -2.02 -3.17 -15.87
CA TYR A 34 -3.15 -3.92 -16.44
C TYR A 34 -3.33 -3.65 -17.93
N THR A 35 -3.29 -2.38 -18.35
CA THR A 35 -3.43 -2.04 -19.78
C THR A 35 -2.27 -2.54 -20.63
N GLU A 36 -1.05 -2.55 -20.09
CA GLU A 36 0.14 -3.08 -20.75
C GLU A 36 0.02 -4.61 -20.93
N ILE A 37 -0.40 -5.33 -19.89
CA ILE A 37 -0.63 -6.78 -19.92
C ILE A 37 -1.72 -7.13 -20.94
N GLU A 38 -2.83 -6.39 -20.98
CA GLU A 38 -3.89 -6.62 -21.96
C GLU A 38 -3.41 -6.38 -23.40
N ALA A 39 -2.61 -5.32 -23.62
CA ALA A 39 -2.03 -5.03 -24.93
C ALA A 39 -1.05 -6.13 -25.39
N LEU A 40 -0.21 -6.63 -24.47
CA LEU A 40 0.72 -7.73 -24.76
C LEU A 40 0.00 -9.05 -25.02
N LYS A 41 -1.11 -9.34 -24.31
CA LYS A 41 -1.95 -10.52 -24.54
C LYS A 41 -2.75 -10.45 -25.85
N ALA A 42 -3.05 -9.26 -26.36
CA ALA A 42 -3.72 -9.05 -27.63
C ALA A 42 -2.77 -9.08 -28.85
N GLY A 43 -1.45 -9.04 -28.63
CA GLY A 43 -0.43 -9.11 -29.67
C GLY A 43 -0.29 -10.50 -30.30
N ASN A 44 0.18 -10.55 -31.54
CA ASN A 44 0.35 -11.79 -32.32
C ASN A 44 1.54 -12.67 -31.84
N VAL A 45 2.47 -12.10 -31.07
CA VAL A 45 3.58 -12.81 -30.44
C VAL A 45 3.50 -12.55 -28.95
N VAL A 46 3.15 -13.59 -28.20
CA VAL A 46 3.01 -13.52 -26.75
C VAL A 46 4.37 -13.80 -26.12
N ASP A 47 5.00 -12.76 -25.59
CA ASP A 47 6.20 -12.91 -24.76
C ASP A 47 5.78 -13.23 -23.31
N TRP A 48 5.73 -14.53 -23.01
CA TRP A 48 5.34 -15.05 -21.70
C TRP A 48 6.31 -14.66 -20.59
N GLU A 49 7.57 -14.37 -20.90
CA GLU A 49 8.57 -13.95 -19.91
C GLU A 49 8.28 -12.52 -19.45
N HIS A 50 8.05 -11.60 -20.40
CA HIS A 50 7.63 -10.22 -20.08
C HIS A 50 6.30 -10.18 -19.32
N ILE A 51 5.32 -11.01 -19.69
CA ILE A 51 4.04 -11.06 -18.97
C ILE A 51 4.25 -11.51 -17.52
N GLY A 52 5.12 -12.51 -17.28
CA GLY A 52 5.46 -12.95 -15.93
C GLY A 52 6.14 -11.86 -15.10
N GLU A 53 7.02 -11.06 -15.70
CA GLU A 53 7.63 -9.90 -15.03
C GLU A 53 6.60 -8.83 -14.67
N PHE A 54 5.69 -8.50 -15.58
CA PHE A 54 4.62 -7.54 -15.32
C PHE A 54 3.63 -8.03 -14.26
N GLU A 55 3.29 -9.32 -14.24
CA GLU A 55 2.43 -9.92 -13.21
C GLU A 55 3.11 -9.89 -11.82
N ASN A 56 4.42 -10.13 -11.75
CA ASN A 56 5.20 -10.00 -10.52
C ASN A 56 5.25 -8.54 -10.03
N GLU A 57 5.48 -7.59 -10.93
CA GLU A 57 5.48 -6.17 -10.59
C GLU A 57 4.09 -5.70 -10.12
N LEU A 58 3.02 -6.19 -10.77
CA LEU A 58 1.64 -5.93 -10.35
C LEU A 58 1.39 -6.45 -8.92
N SER A 59 1.88 -7.65 -8.58
CA SER A 59 1.76 -8.19 -7.22
C SER A 59 2.46 -7.31 -6.19
N ARG A 60 3.66 -6.80 -6.50
CA ARG A 60 4.41 -5.88 -5.60
C ARG A 60 3.68 -4.56 -5.41
N GLN A 61 3.10 -4.00 -6.46
CA GLN A 61 2.31 -2.77 -6.36
C GLN A 61 1.05 -2.97 -5.50
N TRP A 62 0.40 -4.14 -5.58
CA TRP A 62 -0.72 -4.51 -4.72
C TRP A 62 -0.33 -4.69 -3.25
N GLU A 63 0.81 -5.31 -2.95
CA GLU A 63 1.32 -5.42 -1.58
C GLU A 63 1.60 -4.04 -0.97
N SER A 64 2.23 -3.15 -1.74
CA SER A 64 2.48 -1.77 -1.29
C SER A 64 1.19 -0.98 -1.04
N GLU A 65 0.17 -1.17 -1.89
CA GLU A 65 -1.16 -0.60 -1.71
C GLU A 65 -1.82 -1.14 -0.44
N GLU A 66 -1.77 -2.45 -0.18
CA GLU A 66 -2.28 -3.07 1.04
C GLU A 66 -1.60 -2.53 2.30
N GLU A 67 -0.27 -2.41 2.29
CA GLU A 67 0.50 -1.81 3.39
C GLU A 67 0.10 -0.35 3.62
N PHE A 68 -0.06 0.43 2.56
CA PHE A 68 -0.54 1.82 2.66
C PHE A 68 -1.91 1.89 3.33
N TRP A 69 -2.87 1.05 2.89
CA TRP A 69 -4.21 1.01 3.48
C TRP A 69 -4.21 0.49 4.92
N LYS A 70 -3.32 -0.44 5.27
CA LYS A 70 -3.12 -0.91 6.65
C LYS A 70 -2.63 0.21 7.57
N HIS A 71 -1.63 0.98 7.14
CA HIS A 71 -1.14 2.13 7.91
C HIS A 71 -2.20 3.23 8.04
N LYS A 72 -2.90 3.53 6.94
CA LYS A 72 -3.89 4.61 6.88
C LYS A 72 -5.16 4.30 7.67
N SER A 73 -5.66 3.08 7.60
CA SER A 73 -6.90 2.68 8.27
C SER A 73 -6.73 2.54 9.78
N SER A 74 -5.49 2.57 10.31
CA SER A 74 -5.19 2.30 11.74
C SER A 74 -5.83 0.99 12.25
N VAL A 75 -6.14 0.07 11.33
CA VAL A 75 -6.82 -1.19 11.62
C VAL A 75 -5.82 -2.09 12.35
N ARG A 76 -6.07 -2.30 13.64
CA ARG A 76 -5.34 -3.27 14.48
C ARG A 76 -5.65 -4.73 14.12
N TRP A 77 -6.66 -4.96 13.27
CA TRP A 77 -7.11 -6.31 12.91
C TRP A 77 -6.18 -6.95 11.89
N LEU A 78 -5.29 -7.82 12.40
CA LEU A 78 -4.48 -8.74 11.61
C LEU A 78 -5.31 -10.00 11.33
N LYS A 79 -5.46 -10.35 10.05
CA LYS A 79 -6.16 -11.56 9.58
C LYS A 79 -5.65 -12.88 10.18
N LYS A 80 -4.42 -12.92 10.72
CA LYS A 80 -3.82 -14.06 11.43
C LYS A 80 -3.81 -13.93 12.97
N GLY A 81 -4.22 -12.77 13.50
CA GLY A 81 -4.14 -12.44 14.93
C GLY A 81 -5.46 -12.55 15.69
N ASP A 82 -6.58 -12.73 14.98
CA ASP A 82 -7.91 -12.85 15.60
C ASP A 82 -8.24 -14.27 16.10
N GLN A 83 -7.20 -15.05 16.43
CA GLN A 83 -7.38 -16.19 17.32
C GLN A 83 -7.43 -15.66 18.76
N ASN A 84 -8.63 -15.21 19.16
CA ASN A 84 -9.12 -15.21 20.54
C ASN A 84 -8.14 -14.69 21.61
N SER A 85 -7.77 -13.40 21.58
CA SER A 85 -7.10 -12.79 22.73
C SER A 85 -8.15 -12.24 23.70
N SER A 86 -8.13 -12.69 24.97
CA SER A 86 -9.10 -12.29 25.99
C SER A 86 -9.16 -10.78 26.26
N TYR A 87 -8.14 -10.04 25.80
CA TYR A 87 -8.04 -8.59 25.88
C TYR A 87 -9.27 -7.85 25.30
N PHE A 88 -9.97 -8.43 24.32
CA PHE A 88 -11.16 -7.83 23.70
C PHE A 88 -12.49 -8.21 24.37
N HIS A 89 -12.49 -9.19 25.28
CA HIS A 89 -13.69 -9.64 25.99
C HIS A 89 -13.84 -9.03 27.39
N THR A 90 -12.79 -8.39 27.91
CA THR A 90 -12.77 -7.83 29.28
C THR A 90 -13.15 -6.36 29.35
N LEU A 91 -13.44 -5.72 28.22
CA LEU A 91 -13.98 -4.36 28.15
C LEU A 91 -15.50 -4.43 28.00
N THR A 92 -16.19 -4.82 29.07
CA THR A 92 -17.64 -4.62 29.26
C THR A 92 -17.83 -4.14 30.69
#